data_AF-A0A418VBW4-F1
#
_entry.id   AF-A0A418VBW4-F1
#
_cell.length_a   1.000
_cell.length_b   1.000
_cell.length_c   1.000
_cell.angle_alpha   90.00
_cell.angle_beta   90.00
_cell.angle_gamma   90.00
#
_symmetry.space_group_name_H-M   'P 1'
#
loop_
_entity.id
_entity.type
_entity.pdbx_description
1 polymer ?
#
loop_
_entity_poly.entity_id
_entity_poly.type
_entity_poly.pdbx_seq_one_letter_code
_entity_poly.pdbx_strand_id
1 'polypeptide(L)'
;MTSELLLLEGDRLSRRLMQLLPVTLEDQERVILLGRSLAVNLVNALLPTIEQVSRRQDTPLHTLLESDREGNAVIEIVNFDGELLSRLPVRDCLEQLLFQRGKLHPKVLESLTDALQGDEHRATRELVSLLRSRSVLDGLQGVLKNILKAAR
;
A
#
# COMPACT_ATOMS: atom_id res chain seq x y z
N MET A 1 5.00 4.85 16.65
CA MET A 1 3.61 4.38 16.52
C MET A 1 3.22 4.13 15.07
N THR A 2 3.37 5.10 14.16
CA THR A 2 3.01 4.94 12.72
C THR A 2 3.66 3.74 12.03
N SER A 3 4.96 3.48 12.27
CA SER A 3 5.64 2.31 11.68
C SER A 3 5.08 0.97 12.13
N GLU A 4 4.59 0.86 13.38
CA GLU A 4 4.05 -0.39 13.92
C GLU A 4 2.71 -0.75 13.27
N LEU A 5 1.86 0.24 13.03
CA LEU A 5 0.60 0.07 12.30
C LEU A 5 0.84 -0.48 10.90
N LEU A 6 1.83 0.04 10.18
CA LEU A 6 2.17 -0.45 8.84
C LEU A 6 2.77 -1.86 8.86
N LEU A 7 3.52 -2.22 9.91
CA LEU A 7 4.02 -3.59 10.07
C LEU A 7 2.88 -4.58 10.28
N LEU A 8 1.85 -4.22 11.07
CA LEU A 8 0.66 -5.05 11.27
C LEU A 8 -0.16 -5.22 9.98
N GLU A 9 -0.33 -4.14 9.20
CA GLU A 9 -0.93 -4.25 7.87
C GLU A 9 -0.09 -5.09 6.92
N GLY A 10 1.23 -4.98 7.02
CA GLY A 10 2.19 -5.82 6.33
C GLY A 10 2.02 -7.30 6.67
N ASP A 11 1.81 -7.63 7.94
CA ASP A 11 1.55 -9.01 8.39
C ASP A 11 0.20 -9.54 7.89
N ARG A 12 -0.84 -8.70 7.88
CA ARG A 12 -2.13 -9.04 7.27
C ARG A 12 -1.98 -9.30 5.78
N LEU A 13 -1.26 -8.44 5.05
CA LEU A 13 -0.97 -8.62 3.64
C LEU A 13 -0.18 -9.92 3.40
N SER A 14 0.85 -10.18 4.21
CA SER A 14 1.68 -11.38 4.13
C SER A 14 0.86 -12.66 4.25
N ARG A 15 -0.06 -12.74 5.22
CA ARG A 15 -0.99 -13.87 5.37
C ARG A 15 -1.83 -14.11 4.12
N ARG A 16 -2.28 -13.04 3.46
CA ARG A 16 -3.01 -13.15 2.20
C ARG A 16 -2.11 -13.57 1.05
N LEU A 17 -0.89 -13.04 0.96
CA LEU A 17 0.07 -13.43 -0.06
C LEU A 17 0.44 -14.91 0.04
N MET A 18 0.59 -15.46 1.25
CA MET A 18 0.82 -16.90 1.46
C MET A 18 -0.29 -17.78 0.88
N GLN A 19 -1.53 -17.28 0.80
CA GLN A 19 -2.65 -18.02 0.20
C GLN A 19 -2.67 -17.96 -1.33
N LEU A 20 -1.91 -17.04 -1.93
CA LEU A 20 -1.98 -16.74 -3.37
C LEU A 20 -0.69 -17.10 -4.12
N LEU A 21 0.44 -17.07 -3.43
CA LEU A 21 1.75 -17.38 -3.99
C LEU A 21 2.04 -18.88 -3.84
N PRO A 22 2.79 -19.48 -4.77
CA PRO A 22 3.21 -20.88 -4.66
C PRO A 22 4.36 -20.98 -3.65
N VAL A 23 4.05 -20.91 -2.36
CA VAL A 23 5.03 -20.86 -1.25
C VAL A 23 4.98 -22.11 -0.39
N THR A 24 6.14 -22.45 0.18
CA THR A 24 6.31 -23.50 1.18
C THR A 24 6.41 -22.90 2.58
N LEU A 25 6.51 -23.75 3.61
CA LEU A 25 6.74 -23.29 4.98
C LEU A 25 8.09 -22.57 5.14
N GLU A 26 9.10 -22.95 4.36
CA GLU A 26 10.43 -22.34 4.40
C GLU A 26 10.43 -20.90 3.87
N ASP A 27 9.45 -20.55 3.03
CA ASP A 27 9.30 -19.21 2.46
C ASP A 27 8.60 -18.22 3.39
N GLN A 28 8.09 -18.68 4.55
CA GLN A 28 7.21 -17.89 5.42
C GLN A 28 7.84 -16.56 5.85
N GLU A 29 9.09 -16.57 6.29
CA GLU A 29 9.80 -15.35 6.73
C GLU A 29 9.98 -14.36 5.57
N ARG A 30 10.26 -14.87 4.37
CA ARG A 30 10.41 -14.04 3.16
C ARG A 30 9.09 -13.39 2.79
N VAL A 31 7.98 -14.13 2.80
CA VAL A 31 6.67 -13.56 2.51
C VAL A 31 6.29 -12.48 3.52
N ILE A 32 6.62 -12.67 4.80
CA ILE A 32 6.43 -11.66 5.87
C ILE A 32 7.22 -10.39 5.55
N LEU A 33 8.49 -10.53 5.19
CA LEU A 33 9.34 -9.39 4.80
C LEU A 33 8.77 -8.66 3.56
N LEU A 34 8.31 -9.39 2.55
CA LEU A 34 7.69 -8.80 1.36
C LEU A 34 6.43 -8.02 1.72
N GLY A 35 5.50 -8.60 2.49
CA GLY A 35 4.26 -7.91 2.85
C GLY A 35 4.51 -6.67 3.71
N ARG A 36 5.42 -6.73 4.69
CA ARG A 36 5.85 -5.56 5.47
C ARG A 36 6.50 -4.49 4.60
N SER A 37 7.41 -4.87 3.72
CA SER A 37 8.07 -3.95 2.81
C SER A 37 7.08 -3.26 1.87
N LEU A 38 6.12 -3.99 1.30
CA LEU A 38 5.08 -3.41 0.45
C LEU A 38 4.21 -2.41 1.22
N ALA A 39 3.71 -2.80 2.40
CA ALA A 39 2.85 -1.92 3.21
C ALA A 39 3.57 -0.61 3.56
N VAL A 40 4.80 -0.70 4.07
CA VAL A 40 5.59 0.47 4.45
C VAL A 40 5.89 1.36 3.25
N ASN A 41 6.42 0.79 2.16
CA ASN A 41 6.86 1.59 1.02
C ASN A 41 5.69 2.22 0.25
N LEU A 42 4.61 1.48 0.03
CA LEU A 42 3.46 2.01 -0.70
C LEU A 42 2.75 3.11 0.08
N VAL A 43 2.55 2.93 1.39
CA VAL A 43 1.88 3.95 2.21
C VAL A 43 2.77 5.18 2.37
N ASN A 44 4.06 5.00 2.68
CA ASN A 44 4.99 6.13 2.81
C ASN A 44 5.17 6.90 1.50
N ALA A 45 4.99 6.26 0.34
CA ALA A 45 4.95 6.95 -0.94
C ALA A 45 3.61 7.66 -1.19
N LEU A 46 2.50 7.03 -0.80
CA LEU A 46 1.14 7.54 -1.02
C LEU A 46 0.85 8.84 -0.26
N LEU A 47 1.17 8.89 1.04
CA LEU A 47 0.87 10.05 1.91
C LEU A 47 1.38 11.39 1.34
N PRO A 48 2.70 11.57 1.10
CA PRO A 48 3.21 12.82 0.53
C PRO A 48 2.71 13.07 -0.90
N THR A 49 2.40 12.01 -1.65
CA THR A 49 1.84 12.14 -3.01
C THR A 49 0.44 12.76 -2.96
N ILE A 50 -0.41 12.34 -2.03
CA ILE A 50 -1.75 12.94 -1.83
C ILE A 50 -1.61 14.44 -1.55
N GLU A 51 -0.75 14.80 -0.60
CA GLU A 51 -0.56 16.21 -0.25
C GLU A 51 0.01 17.04 -1.40
N GLN A 52 0.98 16.50 -2.14
CA GLN A 52 1.57 17.20 -3.28
C GLN A 52 0.58 17.39 -4.43
N VAL A 53 -0.21 16.36 -4.76
CA VAL A 53 -1.20 16.43 -5.85
C VAL A 53 -2.36 17.35 -5.47
N SER A 54 -2.84 17.27 -4.23
CA SER A 54 -3.95 18.09 -3.74
C SER A 54 -3.61 19.59 -3.72
N ARG A 55 -2.39 19.95 -3.28
CA ARG A 55 -1.86 21.32 -3.39
C ARG A 55 -1.81 21.83 -4.83
N ARG A 56 -1.47 20.98 -5.80
CA ARG A 56 -1.46 21.35 -7.23
C ARG A 56 -2.85 21.51 -7.84
N GLN A 57 -3.91 21.08 -7.13
CA GLN A 57 -5.31 21.24 -7.54
C GLN A 57 -6.04 22.30 -6.71
N ASP A 58 -5.31 23.20 -6.04
CA ASP A 58 -5.85 24.28 -5.21
C ASP A 58 -6.81 23.78 -4.10
N THR A 59 -6.68 22.51 -3.70
CA THR A 59 -7.46 21.89 -2.63
C THR A 59 -6.47 21.24 -1.66
N PRO A 60 -5.69 22.00 -0.89
CA PRO A 60 -4.63 21.45 -0.06
C PRO A 60 -5.19 20.49 1.00
N LEU A 61 -4.71 19.25 0.97
CA LEU A 61 -5.04 18.21 1.94
C LEU A 61 -3.82 17.86 2.77
N HIS A 62 -4.08 17.43 4.00
CA HIS A 62 -3.11 16.81 4.89
C HIS A 62 -3.49 15.37 5.17
N THR A 63 -2.49 14.52 5.32
CA THR A 63 -2.69 13.10 5.59
C THR A 63 -2.07 12.69 6.90
N LEU A 64 -2.82 11.94 7.71
CA LEU A 64 -2.36 11.40 8.98
C LEU A 64 -2.53 9.89 8.95
N LEU A 65 -1.57 9.16 9.50
CA LEU A 65 -1.68 7.71 9.68
C LEU A 65 -2.01 7.42 11.13
N GLU A 66 -3.23 6.95 11.36
CA GLU A 66 -3.80 6.69 12.68
C GLU A 66 -4.27 5.24 12.79
N SER A 67 -4.58 4.82 14.02
CA SER A 67 -5.30 3.56 14.27
C SER A 67 -6.79 3.81 14.41
N ASP A 68 -7.63 2.97 13.81
CA ASP A 68 -9.06 2.94 14.13
C ASP A 68 -9.33 2.31 15.51
N ARG A 69 -10.61 2.20 15.87
CA ARG A 69 -11.05 1.61 17.15
C ARG A 69 -10.73 0.13 17.29
N GLU A 70 -10.45 -0.56 16.18
CA GLU A 70 -10.08 -1.98 16.13
C GLU A 70 -8.56 -2.16 16.04
N GLY A 71 -7.78 -1.07 16.00
CA GLY A 71 -6.33 -1.11 15.86
C GLY A 71 -5.85 -1.36 14.42
N ASN A 72 -6.71 -1.17 13.42
CA ASN A 72 -6.30 -1.21 12.01
C ASN A 72 -5.72 0.15 11.59
N ALA A 73 -4.79 0.14 10.64
CA ALA A 73 -4.20 1.38 10.16
C ALA A 73 -5.17 2.08 9.19
N VAL A 74 -5.40 3.37 9.43
CA VAL A 74 -6.27 4.23 8.63
C VAL A 74 -5.54 5.51 8.29
N ILE A 75 -5.65 5.92 7.03
CA ILE A 75 -5.20 7.22 6.56
C ILE A 75 -6.35 8.20 6.75
N GLU A 76 -6.21 9.14 7.66
CA GLU A 76 -7.11 10.27 7.78
C GLU A 76 -6.71 11.37 6.80
N ILE A 77 -7.72 11.95 6.15
CA ILE A 77 -7.56 13.02 5.18
C ILE A 77 -8.28 14.23 5.73
N VAL A 78 -7.52 15.28 6.00
CA VAL A 78 -8.03 16.52 6.59
C VAL A 78 -7.79 17.70 5.63
N ASN A 79 -8.69 18.68 5.67
CA ASN A 79 -8.48 19.94 4.94
C ASN A 79 -7.49 20.86 5.68
N PHE A 80 -7.25 22.04 5.12
CA PHE A 80 -6.39 23.06 5.73
C PHE A 80 -6.87 23.53 7.11
N ASP A 81 -8.18 23.54 7.34
CA ASP A 81 -8.79 23.93 8.62
C ASP A 81 -8.75 22.80 9.67
N GLY A 82 -8.21 21.63 9.31
CA GLY A 82 -8.10 20.46 10.19
C GLY A 82 -9.39 19.63 10.28
N GLU A 83 -10.39 19.92 9.45
CA GLU A 83 -11.61 19.14 9.39
C GLU A 83 -11.37 17.79 8.70
N LEU A 84 -11.83 16.72 9.33
CA LEU A 84 -11.76 15.37 8.77
C LEU A 84 -12.73 15.24 7.59
N LEU A 85 -12.19 15.08 6.40
CA LEU A 85 -12.96 14.88 5.17
C LEU A 85 -13.23 13.40 4.91
N SER A 86 -12.23 12.55 5.14
CA SER A 86 -12.35 11.12 4.83
C SER A 86 -11.37 10.28 5.65
N ARG A 87 -11.72 9.00 5.79
CA ARG A 87 -10.90 7.95 6.39
C ARG A 87 -10.75 6.81 5.40
N LEU A 88 -9.51 6.44 5.12
CA LEU A 88 -9.19 5.41 4.15
C LEU A 88 -8.40 4.29 4.84
N PRO A 89 -8.99 3.10 5.02
CA PRO A 89 -8.25 1.96 5.57
C PRO A 89 -7.03 1.64 4.70
N VAL A 90 -5.87 1.46 5.32
CA VAL A 90 -4.63 1.13 4.60
C VAL A 90 -4.78 -0.18 3.83
N ARG A 91 -5.50 -1.15 4.40
CA ARG A 91 -5.85 -2.40 3.73
C ARG A 91 -6.51 -2.16 2.37
N ASP A 92 -7.43 -1.21 2.28
CA ASP A 92 -8.17 -0.93 1.05
C ASP A 92 -7.28 -0.21 0.02
N CYS A 93 -6.33 0.63 0.48
CA CYS A 93 -5.28 1.17 -0.39
C CYS A 93 -4.45 0.03 -0.98
N LEU A 94 -3.93 -0.87 -0.14
CA LEU A 94 -3.10 -1.99 -0.59
C LEU A 94 -3.89 -2.91 -1.55
N GLU A 95 -5.19 -3.09 -1.31
CA GLU A 95 -6.07 -3.81 -2.21
C GLU A 95 -6.12 -3.15 -3.59
N GLN A 96 -6.38 -1.84 -3.65
CA GLN A 96 -6.47 -1.09 -4.92
C GLN A 96 -5.13 -1.03 -5.67
N LEU A 97 -4.01 -1.07 -4.94
CA LEU A 97 -2.67 -0.99 -5.52
C LEU A 97 -2.17 -2.33 -6.08
N LEU A 98 -2.49 -3.43 -5.39
CA LEU A 98 -1.87 -4.74 -5.67
C LEU A 98 -2.84 -5.73 -6.36
N PHE A 99 -4.15 -5.50 -6.23
CA PHE A 99 -5.17 -6.45 -6.67
C PHE A 99 -6.07 -5.86 -7.76
N GLN A 100 -6.52 -6.73 -8.65
CA GLN A 100 -7.53 -6.46 -9.65
C GLN A 100 -8.63 -7.50 -9.52
N ARG A 101 -9.87 -7.06 -9.23
CA ARG A 101 -11.04 -7.93 -9.04
C ARG A 101 -10.79 -9.04 -8.00
N GLY A 102 -10.13 -8.70 -6.89
CA GLY A 102 -9.83 -9.60 -5.77
C GLY A 102 -8.64 -10.55 -5.97
N LYS A 103 -8.01 -10.56 -7.16
CA LYS A 103 -6.81 -11.35 -7.47
C LYS A 103 -5.60 -10.44 -7.55
N LEU A 104 -4.41 -10.93 -7.21
CA LEU A 104 -3.18 -10.15 -7.46
C LEU A 104 -3.10 -9.80 -8.94
N HIS A 105 -2.73 -8.56 -9.23
CA HIS A 105 -2.49 -8.16 -10.60
C HIS A 105 -1.36 -9.05 -11.18
N PRO A 106 -1.46 -9.56 -12.44
CA PRO A 106 -0.49 -10.51 -12.97
C PRO A 106 0.97 -10.06 -12.85
N LYS A 107 1.24 -8.76 -13.07
CA LYS A 107 2.60 -8.22 -12.92
C LYS A 107 3.09 -8.18 -11.47
N VAL A 108 2.19 -7.94 -10.52
CA VAL A 108 2.50 -7.97 -9.09
C VAL A 108 2.80 -9.42 -8.68
N LEU A 109 1.97 -10.36 -9.12
CA LEU A 109 2.19 -11.80 -8.88
C LEU A 109 3.54 -12.28 -9.41
N GLU A 110 3.89 -11.92 -10.64
CA GLU A 110 5.18 -12.24 -11.28
C GLU A 110 6.35 -11.72 -10.43
N SER A 111 6.40 -10.40 -10.16
CA SER A 111 7.49 -9.80 -9.38
C SER A 111 7.58 -10.34 -7.96
N LEU A 112 6.46 -10.65 -7.30
CA LEU A 112 6.49 -11.27 -5.97
C LEU A 112 7.01 -12.71 -6.02
N THR A 113 6.66 -13.47 -7.04
CA THR A 113 7.17 -14.83 -7.23
C THR A 113 8.69 -14.80 -7.51
N ASP A 114 9.14 -13.89 -8.36
CA ASP A 114 10.57 -13.69 -8.65
C ASP A 114 11.36 -13.20 -7.44
N ALA A 115 10.75 -12.36 -6.60
CA ALA A 115 11.35 -11.90 -5.36
C ALA A 115 11.54 -13.04 -4.34
N LEU A 116 10.59 -13.98 -4.28
CA LEU A 116 10.66 -15.14 -3.37
C LEU A 116 11.73 -16.14 -3.77
N GLN A 117 11.86 -16.42 -5.07
CA GLN A 117 12.82 -17.40 -5.58
C GLN A 117 14.26 -16.85 -5.68
N GLY A 118 14.43 -15.55 -5.56
CA GLY A 118 15.71 -14.87 -5.71
C GLY A 118 16.60 -14.89 -4.46
N ASP A 119 17.81 -14.37 -4.62
CA ASP A 119 18.61 -13.87 -3.50
C ASP A 119 18.06 -12.51 -3.01
N GLU A 120 18.64 -11.97 -1.94
CA GLU A 120 18.22 -10.69 -1.37
C GLU A 120 18.29 -9.53 -2.37
N HIS A 121 19.30 -9.53 -3.24
CA HIS A 121 19.46 -8.50 -4.27
C HIS A 121 18.37 -8.59 -5.35
N ARG A 122 18.00 -9.79 -5.78
CA ARG A 122 16.88 -10.00 -6.70
C ARG A 122 15.55 -9.61 -6.04
N ALA A 123 15.33 -9.99 -4.78
CA ALA A 123 14.13 -9.59 -4.03
C ALA A 123 13.97 -8.07 -3.98
N THR A 124 15.06 -7.35 -3.68
CA THR A 124 15.07 -5.88 -3.64
C THR A 124 14.78 -5.29 -5.02
N ARG A 125 15.41 -5.79 -6.08
CA ARG A 125 15.19 -5.31 -7.45
C ARG A 125 13.75 -5.51 -7.90
N GLU A 126 13.17 -6.68 -7.62
CA GLU A 126 11.79 -6.99 -7.98
C GLU A 126 10.79 -6.14 -7.20
N LEU A 127 11.03 -5.90 -5.91
CA LEU A 127 10.22 -4.96 -5.14
C LEU A 127 10.26 -3.56 -5.72
N VAL A 128 11.45 -3.04 -6.06
CA VAL A 128 11.58 -1.71 -6.67
C VAL A 128 10.88 -1.66 -8.04
N SER A 129 11.03 -2.70 -8.84
CA SER A 129 10.35 -2.84 -10.14
C SER A 129 8.84 -2.84 -9.99
N LEU A 130 8.31 -3.60 -9.03
CA LEU A 130 6.89 -3.68 -8.69
C LEU A 130 6.34 -2.33 -8.27
N LEU A 131 7.01 -1.62 -7.37
CA LEU A 131 6.59 -0.30 -6.89
C LEU A 131 6.51 0.75 -8.02
N ARG A 132 7.30 0.57 -9.08
CA ARG A 132 7.31 1.41 -10.29
C ARG A 132 6.46 0.86 -11.43
N SER A 133 5.82 -0.29 -11.22
CA SER A 133 5.04 -0.94 -12.27
C SER A 133 3.80 -0.10 -12.61
N ARG A 134 3.41 -0.14 -13.89
CA ARG A 134 2.21 0.56 -14.36
C ARG A 134 0.96 0.17 -13.58
N SER A 135 0.84 -1.10 -13.19
CA SER A 135 -0.28 -1.58 -12.36
C SER A 135 -0.41 -0.81 -11.04
N VAL A 136 0.70 -0.65 -10.33
CA VAL A 136 0.72 0.04 -9.03
C VAL A 136 0.49 1.54 -9.23
N LEU A 137 1.07 2.13 -10.27
CA LEU A 137 0.88 3.55 -10.59
C LEU A 137 -0.57 3.86 -11.02
N ASP A 138 -1.21 2.98 -11.78
CA ASP A 138 -2.62 3.10 -12.17
C ASP A 138 -3.54 2.95 -10.94
N GLY A 139 -3.22 2.01 -10.05
CA GLY A 139 -3.90 1.87 -8.75
C GLY A 139 -3.75 3.11 -7.88
N LEU A 140 -2.55 3.68 -7.81
CA LEU A 140 -2.25 4.91 -7.08
C LEU A 140 -3.06 6.09 -7.66
N GLN A 141 -3.14 6.19 -8.98
CA GLN A 141 -3.96 7.19 -9.64
C GLN A 141 -5.45 7.02 -9.30
N GLY A 142 -5.94 5.79 -9.19
CA GLY A 142 -7.30 5.46 -8.75
C GLY A 142 -7.58 5.95 -7.33
N VAL A 143 -6.69 5.60 -6.38
CA VAL A 143 -6.77 6.06 -4.99
C VAL A 143 -6.80 7.59 -4.92
N LEU A 144 -5.89 8.27 -5.61
CA LEU A 144 -5.82 9.74 -5.64
C LEU A 144 -7.10 10.36 -6.19
N LYS A 145 -7.64 9.84 -7.30
CA LYS A 145 -8.90 10.32 -7.87
C LYS A 145 -10.07 10.19 -6.90
N ASN A 146 -10.14 9.08 -6.17
CA ASN A 146 -11.20 8.85 -5.19
C ASN A 146 -11.10 9.83 -4.02
N ILE A 147 -9.89 10.05 -3.50
CA ILE A 147 -9.63 11.02 -2.43
C ILE A 147 -10.02 12.43 -2.86
N LEU A 148 -9.51 12.89 -4.01
CA LEU A 148 -9.76 14.25 -4.50
C LEU A 148 -11.22 14.48 -4.86
N LYS A 149 -11.96 13.43 -5.25
CA LYS A 149 -13.40 13.51 -5.46
C LYS A 149 -14.16 13.62 -4.14
N ALA A 150 -13.73 12.92 -3.10
CA ALA A 150 -14.35 12.99 -1.77
C ALA A 150 -14.06 14.31 -1.04
N ALA A 151 -12.98 15.00 -1.41
CA ALA A 151 -12.58 16.29 -0.83
C ALA A 151 -13.21 17.52 -1.50
N ARG A 152 -14.02 17.34 -2.55
CA ARG A 152 -14.78 18.40 -3.24
C ARG A 152 -16.22 18.41 -2.75
#